data_AF-A0A7C7Q820-F1
#
_entry.id   AF-A0A7C7Q820-F1
#
_cell.length_a   1.000
_cell.length_b   1.000
_cell.length_c   1.000
_cell.angle_alpha   90.00
_cell.angle_beta   90.00
_cell.angle_gamma   90.00
#
_symmetry.space_group_name_H-M   'P 1'
#
loop_
_entity.id
_entity.type
_entity.pdbx_description
1 polymer ?
#
loop_
_entity_poly.entity_id
_entity_poly.type
_entity_poly.pdbx_seq_one_letter_code
_entity_poly.pdbx_strand_id
1 'polypeptide(L)'
;MYGRIKGFLGKVSVLILLAPGAVHAKEEYVIGREEHPWVGSGTLENFDTSSEPGWIRVIKLDPAENLALDLWERGGDIDIPVWGPTIQAPREEKERLVDGDPTTAYIGRPRYSFGAWYQVPITLDLGMPFPVNRIRLISREEFRTHIIKEYKLLVWDGNPEHGFRLLRQDLENLSPVIDLDIPLQPIRSIRLRAGPLMSTWEVAEFEVYGEGYVPLPATYVSEVIDFGKPVVLGKIMWKGWREEGARVEIQTKTGDDDTPLVYWRKTGVGEEQVWWSEKGKPLTKEDYENLEIKAKGRITEDTEHWSFWSAPYNFDEGLGEGVPIASPSPRRYLQIRVRVIPTNYAGAGLDYIAFEFSPSVPAYEVCAEIYPTDVSPLRPTKFIYALRPRMTSENVGFNSLEVLTPMRADTVRSVRIDGRKVDFEVERYDDRFVVHFPKVTRDQTLVEVEFDCLVLKYFRFEGRIFDNELDELPQLVTSGDVIDRLPDDDISVRVSLEEPIVTPVAISPNPFTPDGDGVNDVTEVAYNLLRLEGCPVSLEIYHPSGSLVREVYKGREGSGRYTKEWDGRDDAGRLVPPGVYIYKLSVQADRGKVVRSGTVTVIY
;
A
#
# COMPACT_ATOMS: atom_id res chain seq x y z
N MET A 1 55.90 -10.14 13.78
CA MET A 1 55.71 -9.09 12.76
C MET A 1 55.20 -9.78 11.49
N TYR A 2 53.98 -9.44 11.06
CA TYR A 2 53.32 -9.69 9.76
C TYR A 2 53.57 -11.05 9.04
N GLY A 3 52.60 -11.87 8.65
CA GLY A 3 51.19 -11.66 8.34
C GLY A 3 50.86 -12.54 7.12
N ARG A 4 49.99 -13.54 7.27
CA ARG A 4 49.35 -14.27 6.16
C ARG A 4 47.97 -14.73 6.62
N ILE A 5 46.95 -13.94 6.25
CA ILE A 5 45.54 -14.33 6.37
C ILE A 5 45.16 -14.89 5.00
N LYS A 6 44.90 -16.21 4.95
CA LYS A 6 44.21 -16.86 3.83
C LYS A 6 42.71 -16.71 4.06
N GLY A 7 42.01 -16.24 3.03
CA GLY A 7 40.57 -16.05 3.02
C GLY A 7 39.80 -17.35 3.28
N PHE A 8 38.75 -17.22 4.07
CA PHE A 8 37.72 -18.22 4.29
C PHE A 8 36.45 -17.67 3.62
N LEU A 9 36.18 -18.08 2.38
CA LEU A 9 34.84 -17.96 1.80
C LEU A 9 34.02 -19.13 2.32
N GLY A 10 33.23 -18.89 3.36
CA GLY A 10 32.17 -19.81 3.77
C GLY A 10 31.02 -19.73 2.78
N LYS A 11 30.94 -20.68 1.84
CA LYS A 11 29.68 -21.03 1.19
C LYS A 11 28.81 -21.72 2.24
N VAL A 12 27.78 -21.05 2.74
CA VAL A 12 26.70 -21.71 3.46
C VAL A 12 25.79 -22.34 2.41
N SER A 13 26.09 -23.58 2.03
CA SER A 13 25.13 -24.42 1.34
C SER A 13 24.18 -24.98 2.40
N VAL A 14 22.95 -24.47 2.43
CA VAL A 14 21.86 -25.10 3.19
C VAL A 14 21.51 -26.39 2.45
N LEU A 15 22.05 -27.50 2.96
CA LEU A 15 21.69 -28.84 2.50
C LEU A 15 20.37 -29.20 3.21
N ILE A 16 19.25 -29.12 2.50
CA ILE A 16 17.97 -29.64 3.01
C ILE A 16 18.09 -31.17 3.01
N LEU A 17 18.38 -31.72 4.18
CA LEU A 17 18.23 -33.15 4.47
C LEU A 17 16.73 -33.42 4.60
N LEU A 18 16.11 -33.85 3.49
CA LEU A 18 14.76 -34.42 3.49
C LEU A 18 14.78 -35.70 4.32
N ALA A 19 14.32 -35.60 5.57
CA ALA A 19 13.83 -36.76 6.30
C ALA A 19 12.48 -37.15 5.70
N PRO A 20 12.28 -38.41 5.27
CA PRO A 20 10.96 -38.85 4.82
C PRO A 20 10.04 -38.96 6.04
N GLY A 21 9.09 -38.03 6.19
CA GLY A 21 8.02 -38.18 7.19
C GLY A 21 7.47 -36.93 7.87
N ALA A 22 7.96 -35.72 7.59
CA ALA A 22 7.30 -34.49 8.05
C ALA A 22 6.63 -33.80 6.86
N VAL A 23 5.32 -33.97 6.71
CA VAL A 23 4.51 -33.09 5.87
C VAL A 23 4.42 -31.78 6.64
N HIS A 24 5.19 -30.77 6.26
CA HIS A 24 4.91 -29.41 6.71
C HIS A 24 3.55 -29.03 6.14
N ALA A 25 2.58 -28.70 6.98
CA ALA A 25 1.22 -28.37 6.53
C ALA A 25 1.12 -26.94 5.96
N LYS A 26 2.16 -26.13 6.19
CA LYS A 26 2.35 -24.80 5.62
C LYS A 26 3.48 -24.84 4.58
N GLU A 27 3.20 -24.28 3.40
CA GLU A 27 4.13 -24.09 2.29
C GLU A 27 4.34 -22.59 2.02
N GLU A 28 5.43 -22.25 1.34
CA GLU A 28 5.77 -20.88 0.94
C GLU A 28 5.93 -20.82 -0.59
N TYR A 29 5.32 -19.82 -1.22
CA TYR A 29 5.48 -19.53 -2.64
C TYR A 29 6.24 -18.21 -2.81
N VAL A 30 7.29 -18.20 -3.63
CA VAL A 30 8.19 -17.04 -3.75
C VAL A 30 8.35 -16.58 -5.20
N ILE A 31 7.90 -15.36 -5.50
CA ILE A 31 8.14 -14.65 -6.77
C ILE A 31 9.41 -13.79 -6.64
N GLY A 32 10.25 -13.79 -7.67
CA GLY A 32 11.53 -13.08 -7.70
C GLY A 32 12.74 -13.97 -7.41
N ARG A 33 12.56 -15.29 -7.44
CA ARG A 33 13.61 -16.30 -7.25
C ARG A 33 13.74 -17.19 -8.48
N GLU A 34 14.69 -18.13 -8.45
CA GLU A 34 14.98 -19.01 -9.59
C GLU A 34 13.77 -19.86 -10.03
N GLU A 35 12.95 -20.30 -9.08
CA GLU A 35 11.76 -21.11 -9.35
C GLU A 35 10.64 -20.31 -10.01
N HIS A 36 10.40 -19.09 -9.53
CA HIS A 36 9.40 -18.15 -10.10
C HIS A 36 10.04 -16.77 -10.29
N PRO A 37 10.82 -16.57 -11.36
CA PRO A 37 11.48 -15.29 -11.62
C PRO A 37 10.45 -14.22 -12.02
N TRP A 38 10.72 -12.96 -11.68
CA TRP A 38 9.85 -11.83 -12.06
C TRP A 38 9.49 -11.83 -13.54
N VAL A 39 10.51 -12.01 -14.39
CA VAL A 39 10.33 -12.20 -15.83
C VAL A 39 9.92 -13.65 -16.08
N GLY A 40 8.69 -13.85 -16.55
CA GLY A 40 8.13 -15.16 -16.85
C GLY A 40 7.06 -15.62 -15.87
N SER A 41 7.03 -15.10 -14.63
CA SER A 41 5.94 -15.35 -13.67
C SER A 41 4.87 -14.24 -13.66
N GLY A 42 4.87 -13.34 -14.64
CA GLY A 42 3.90 -12.26 -14.75
C GLY A 42 4.23 -11.27 -15.87
N THR A 43 3.40 -10.22 -15.96
CA THR A 43 3.57 -9.09 -16.88
C THR A 43 4.22 -7.92 -16.14
N LEU A 44 5.24 -7.32 -16.74
CA LEU A 44 6.00 -6.19 -16.21
C LEU A 44 5.86 -4.98 -17.14
N GLU A 45 5.63 -3.80 -16.57
CA GLU A 45 5.62 -2.51 -17.27
C GLU A 45 6.50 -1.51 -16.51
N ASN A 46 7.41 -0.85 -17.23
CA ASN A 46 8.32 0.21 -16.73
C ASN A 46 9.23 -0.18 -15.54
N PHE A 47 9.44 -1.47 -15.30
CA PHE A 47 10.47 -1.96 -14.38
C PHE A 47 11.78 -2.21 -15.12
N ASP A 48 12.88 -1.83 -14.51
CA ASP A 48 14.21 -2.31 -14.85
C ASP A 48 14.48 -3.64 -14.12
N THR A 49 14.81 -4.66 -14.91
CA THR A 49 15.19 -6.02 -14.48
C THR A 49 16.62 -6.39 -14.86
N SER A 50 17.33 -5.47 -15.50
CA SER A 50 18.62 -5.70 -16.14
C SER A 50 19.80 -5.21 -15.30
N SER A 51 19.65 -4.08 -14.59
CA SER A 51 20.76 -3.47 -13.82
C SER A 51 21.22 -4.32 -12.64
N GLU A 52 20.33 -5.12 -12.06
CA GLU A 52 20.66 -6.06 -10.98
C GLU A 52 19.76 -7.29 -11.10
N PRO A 53 20.31 -8.42 -11.58
CA PRO A 53 19.55 -9.65 -11.79
C PRO A 53 18.83 -10.12 -10.52
N GLY A 54 17.57 -10.56 -10.69
CA GLY A 54 16.72 -11.05 -9.60
C GLY A 54 15.83 -9.98 -8.97
N TRP A 55 16.05 -8.70 -9.26
CA TRP A 55 15.21 -7.61 -8.76
C TRP A 55 14.27 -7.05 -9.83
N ILE A 56 13.17 -6.46 -9.38
CA ILE A 56 12.42 -5.44 -10.14
C ILE A 56 12.60 -4.08 -9.45
N ARG A 57 12.92 -3.03 -10.21
CA ARG A 57 13.08 -1.67 -9.68
C ARG A 57 12.64 -0.63 -10.69
N VAL A 58 12.24 0.55 -10.22
CA VAL A 58 12.00 1.67 -11.14
C VAL A 58 13.30 2.08 -11.83
N ILE A 59 13.17 2.55 -13.07
CA ILE A 59 14.31 2.94 -13.91
C ILE A 59 15.02 4.13 -13.26
N LYS A 60 16.30 3.94 -12.95
CA LYS A 60 17.21 4.99 -12.43
C LYS A 60 18.14 5.43 -13.55
N LEU A 61 18.27 6.74 -13.74
CA LEU A 61 19.15 7.31 -14.76
C LEU A 61 20.61 7.31 -14.31
N ASP A 62 21.52 7.02 -15.24
CA ASP A 62 22.93 7.35 -15.09
C ASP A 62 23.15 8.83 -15.49
N PRO A 63 23.62 9.70 -14.58
CA PRO A 63 23.86 11.11 -14.89
C PRO A 63 24.87 11.38 -16.02
N ALA A 64 25.68 10.38 -16.39
CA ALA A 64 26.64 10.49 -17.49
C ALA A 64 26.04 10.13 -18.86
N GLU A 65 24.86 9.53 -18.90
CA GLU A 65 24.24 9.04 -20.13
C GLU A 65 23.50 10.16 -20.88
N ASN A 66 23.78 10.29 -22.18
CA ASN A 66 23.04 11.22 -23.04
C ASN A 66 21.72 10.57 -23.46
N LEU A 67 20.62 11.01 -22.86
CA LEU A 67 19.27 10.53 -23.13
C LEU A 67 18.86 10.73 -24.59
N ALA A 68 19.47 11.64 -25.35
CA ALA A 68 19.08 11.88 -26.73
C ALA A 68 19.48 10.74 -27.69
N LEU A 69 20.49 9.93 -27.36
CA LEU A 69 21.01 8.88 -28.25
C LEU A 69 19.95 7.81 -28.56
N ASP A 70 19.28 7.31 -27.52
CA ASP A 70 18.34 6.18 -27.66
C ASP A 70 16.88 6.64 -27.75
N LEU A 71 16.62 7.90 -28.15
CA LEU A 71 15.26 8.43 -28.23
C LEU A 71 14.38 7.63 -29.19
N TRP A 72 14.96 7.11 -30.27
CA TRP A 72 14.23 6.36 -31.30
C TRP A 72 13.74 5.02 -30.77
N GLU A 73 14.54 4.35 -29.95
CA GLU A 73 14.20 3.06 -29.34
C GLU A 73 13.03 3.21 -28.36
N ARG A 74 12.89 4.38 -27.75
CA ARG A 74 11.80 4.72 -26.84
C ARG A 74 10.56 5.32 -27.54
N GLY A 75 10.53 5.30 -28.87
CA GLY A 75 9.43 5.85 -29.66
C GLY A 75 9.39 7.39 -29.71
N GLY A 76 10.50 8.05 -29.40
CA GLY A 76 10.71 9.48 -29.63
C GLY A 76 10.96 9.82 -31.11
N ASP A 77 10.97 11.11 -31.42
CA ASP A 77 11.30 11.64 -32.76
C ASP A 77 11.92 13.04 -32.67
N ILE A 78 12.55 13.49 -33.75
CA ILE A 78 13.00 14.86 -33.95
C ILE A 78 12.15 15.49 -35.05
N ASP A 79 11.27 16.41 -34.70
CA ASP A 79 10.43 17.17 -35.65
C ASP A 79 11.18 18.41 -36.15
N ILE A 80 11.41 18.47 -37.46
CA ILE A 80 12.05 19.57 -38.18
C ILE A 80 11.24 19.83 -39.47
N PRO A 81 10.20 20.68 -39.41
CA PRO A 81 9.35 20.94 -40.56
C PRO A 81 10.10 21.76 -41.61
N VAL A 82 10.27 21.22 -42.82
CA VAL A 82 10.97 21.87 -43.94
C VAL A 82 10.01 22.75 -44.74
N TRP A 83 8.78 22.29 -44.95
CA TRP A 83 7.73 23.03 -45.64
C TRP A 83 6.34 22.59 -45.17
N GLY A 84 5.60 23.51 -44.55
CA GLY A 84 4.38 23.15 -43.81
C GLY A 84 4.66 22.20 -42.64
N PRO A 85 3.63 21.75 -41.91
CA PRO A 85 3.80 20.82 -40.78
C PRO A 85 4.10 19.38 -41.22
N THR A 86 3.81 19.03 -42.48
CA THR A 86 3.81 17.63 -42.95
C THR A 86 5.13 17.20 -43.60
N ILE A 87 5.92 18.13 -44.16
CA ILE A 87 7.19 17.78 -44.82
C ILE A 87 8.33 17.97 -43.82
N GLN A 88 8.95 16.85 -43.45
CA GLN A 88 10.02 16.77 -42.45
C GLN A 88 11.41 16.75 -43.09
N ALA A 89 12.43 17.12 -42.31
CA ALA A 89 13.82 16.93 -42.70
C ALA A 89 14.13 15.42 -42.91
N PRO A 90 15.04 15.07 -43.83
CA PRO A 90 15.48 13.68 -44.01
C PRO A 90 16.01 13.10 -42.70
N ARG A 91 15.77 11.80 -42.46
CA ARG A 91 16.21 11.11 -41.24
C ARG A 91 17.71 11.26 -41.00
N GLU A 92 18.53 11.13 -42.04
CA GLU A 92 19.99 11.32 -41.96
C GLU A 92 20.41 12.70 -41.43
N GLU A 93 19.62 13.75 -41.67
CA GLU A 93 19.92 15.08 -41.13
C GLU A 93 19.50 15.19 -39.66
N LYS A 94 18.42 14.51 -39.26
CA LYS A 94 17.95 14.47 -37.87
C LYS A 94 18.91 13.68 -36.98
N GLU A 95 19.43 12.56 -37.49
CA GLU A 95 20.36 11.69 -36.76
C GLU A 95 21.64 12.41 -36.36
N ARG A 96 22.17 13.31 -37.21
CA ARG A 96 23.34 14.17 -36.91
C ARG A 96 23.16 15.18 -35.77
N LEU A 97 22.01 15.19 -35.10
CA LEU A 97 21.83 15.97 -33.87
C LEU A 97 22.10 15.12 -32.64
N VAL A 98 22.11 13.80 -32.78
CA VAL A 98 22.04 12.83 -31.68
C VAL A 98 22.76 11.53 -32.04
N ASP A 99 23.80 11.59 -32.89
CA ASP A 99 24.53 10.40 -33.36
C ASP A 99 25.77 10.09 -32.49
N GLY A 100 26.10 10.98 -31.54
CA GLY A 100 27.26 10.86 -30.68
C GLY A 100 28.59 11.15 -31.40
N ASP A 101 28.54 11.69 -32.63
CA ASP A 101 29.71 12.04 -33.42
C ASP A 101 29.84 13.57 -33.53
N PRO A 102 30.73 14.20 -32.73
CA PRO A 102 30.89 15.65 -32.73
C PRO A 102 31.51 16.20 -34.03
N THR A 103 31.81 15.35 -35.02
CA THR A 103 32.32 15.76 -36.33
C THR A 103 31.23 15.91 -37.40
N THR A 104 30.05 15.32 -37.18
CA THR A 104 28.87 15.56 -38.01
C THR A 104 28.05 16.75 -37.46
N ALA A 105 27.13 17.27 -38.26
CA ALA A 105 26.20 18.30 -37.78
C ALA A 105 24.94 18.42 -38.63
N TYR A 106 23.86 18.81 -37.98
CA TYR A 106 22.72 19.44 -38.62
C TYR A 106 23.04 20.89 -38.98
N ILE A 107 22.72 21.29 -40.22
CA ILE A 107 22.98 22.64 -40.73
C ILE A 107 21.67 23.40 -40.88
N GLY A 108 21.42 24.34 -39.97
CA GLY A 108 20.33 25.29 -40.05
C GLY A 108 20.62 26.37 -41.08
N ARG A 109 19.84 26.40 -42.17
CA ARG A 109 20.01 27.35 -43.28
C ARG A 109 18.96 28.47 -43.23
N PRO A 110 19.32 29.70 -43.65
CA PRO A 110 18.34 30.77 -43.86
C PRO A 110 17.25 30.33 -44.86
N ARG A 111 15.99 30.50 -44.50
CA ARG A 111 14.86 30.20 -45.39
C ARG A 111 14.10 31.48 -45.72
N TYR A 112 13.68 31.63 -46.97
CA TYR A 112 12.93 32.78 -47.44
C TYR A 112 11.67 32.33 -48.14
N SER A 113 10.51 32.79 -47.66
CA SER A 113 9.20 32.51 -48.26
C SER A 113 8.22 33.63 -47.92
N PHE A 114 7.23 33.85 -48.78
CA PHE A 114 6.19 34.90 -48.61
C PHE A 114 6.73 36.30 -48.25
N GLY A 115 7.93 36.66 -48.73
CA GLY A 115 8.52 37.98 -48.49
C GLY A 115 9.24 38.15 -47.15
N ALA A 116 9.43 37.07 -46.37
CA ALA A 116 10.10 37.11 -45.08
C ALA A 116 11.14 36.00 -44.92
N TRP A 117 12.23 36.31 -44.22
CA TRP A 117 13.15 35.30 -43.69
C TRP A 117 12.49 34.59 -42.52
N TYR A 118 12.64 33.28 -42.44
CA TYR A 118 12.15 32.48 -41.33
C TYR A 118 13.10 31.31 -41.05
N GLN A 119 12.96 30.75 -39.86
CA GLN A 119 13.57 29.49 -39.47
C GLN A 119 12.52 28.59 -38.86
N VAL A 120 12.79 27.30 -38.93
CA VAL A 120 11.89 26.25 -38.47
C VAL A 120 12.39 25.74 -37.13
N PRO A 121 11.49 25.50 -36.16
CA PRO A 121 11.92 24.95 -34.88
C PRO A 121 12.44 23.52 -35.07
N ILE A 122 13.38 23.11 -34.24
CA ILE A 122 13.70 21.70 -34.01
C ILE A 122 12.99 21.30 -32.73
N THR A 123 12.21 20.23 -32.75
CA THR A 123 11.60 19.65 -31.54
C THR A 123 12.13 18.24 -31.33
N LEU A 124 12.93 18.06 -30.30
CA LEU A 124 13.41 16.76 -29.80
C LEU A 124 12.35 16.17 -28.86
N ASP A 125 11.74 15.04 -29.19
CA ASP A 125 10.88 14.24 -28.30
C ASP A 125 11.66 13.01 -27.81
N LEU A 126 11.84 12.90 -26.50
CA LEU A 126 12.56 11.79 -25.86
C LEU A 126 11.73 10.49 -25.80
N GLY A 127 10.48 10.54 -26.26
CA GLY A 127 9.49 9.44 -26.23
C GLY A 127 8.65 9.43 -24.95
N MET A 128 9.25 9.84 -23.83
CA MET A 128 8.66 9.86 -22.50
C MET A 128 9.30 10.95 -21.62
N PRO A 129 8.65 11.36 -20.51
CA PRO A 129 9.22 12.37 -19.61
C PRO A 129 10.40 11.81 -18.80
N PHE A 130 11.50 12.57 -18.76
CA PHE A 130 12.68 12.29 -17.95
C PHE A 130 12.96 13.44 -16.96
N PRO A 131 13.50 13.15 -15.76
CA PRO A 131 13.99 14.17 -14.85
C PRO A 131 15.30 14.78 -15.37
N VAL A 132 15.20 15.87 -16.12
CA VAL A 132 16.34 16.51 -16.80
C VAL A 132 16.88 17.65 -15.95
N ASN A 133 18.21 17.70 -15.78
CA ASN A 133 18.93 18.77 -15.08
C ASN A 133 20.00 19.44 -15.94
N ARG A 134 20.33 18.92 -17.14
CA ARG A 134 21.31 19.55 -18.02
C ARG A 134 21.00 19.32 -19.50
N ILE A 135 21.18 20.36 -20.30
CA ILE A 135 21.00 20.32 -21.76
C ILE A 135 22.23 20.96 -22.41
N ARG A 136 22.80 20.29 -23.42
CA ARG A 136 23.93 20.80 -24.19
C ARG A 136 23.63 20.85 -25.67
N LEU A 137 23.98 21.97 -26.31
CA LEU A 137 24.04 22.10 -27.76
C LEU A 137 25.47 22.40 -28.15
N ILE A 138 26.05 21.55 -28.98
CA ILE A 138 27.46 21.64 -29.40
C ILE A 138 27.50 22.02 -30.86
N SER A 139 28.26 23.06 -31.23
CA SER A 139 28.67 23.33 -32.61
C SER A 139 30.12 22.87 -32.82
N ARG A 140 30.50 22.54 -34.05
CA ARG A 140 31.85 22.03 -34.32
C ARG A 140 32.87 23.15 -34.20
N GLU A 141 34.00 22.79 -33.61
CA GLU A 141 35.11 23.69 -33.30
C GLU A 141 35.66 24.40 -34.54
N GLU A 142 35.75 23.69 -35.67
CA GLU A 142 36.23 24.24 -36.95
C GLU A 142 35.23 25.19 -37.65
N PHE A 143 33.96 25.21 -37.22
CA PHE A 143 32.89 26.06 -37.77
C PHE A 143 32.36 27.08 -36.76
N ARG A 144 33.23 27.59 -35.86
CA ARG A 144 32.90 28.62 -34.84
C ARG A 144 32.20 29.89 -35.35
N THR A 145 32.20 30.17 -36.65
CA THR A 145 31.43 31.28 -37.23
C THR A 145 29.94 30.96 -37.46
N HIS A 146 29.57 29.67 -37.42
CA HIS A 146 28.22 29.11 -37.62
C HIS A 146 27.58 28.65 -36.30
N ILE A 147 27.97 29.23 -35.17
CA ILE A 147 27.27 29.00 -33.90
C ILE A 147 25.86 29.59 -33.95
N ILE A 148 24.96 29.08 -33.11
CA ILE A 148 23.64 29.69 -32.91
C ILE A 148 23.83 31.00 -32.13
N LYS A 149 23.61 32.16 -32.77
CA LYS A 149 23.84 33.46 -32.09
C LYS A 149 22.61 33.97 -31.34
N GLU A 150 21.42 33.51 -31.74
CA GLU A 150 20.15 33.78 -31.05
C GLU A 150 19.39 32.47 -30.85
N TYR A 151 18.85 32.21 -29.66
CA TYR A 151 18.02 31.04 -29.45
C TYR A 151 16.92 31.22 -28.40
N LYS A 152 15.87 30.42 -28.55
CA LYS A 152 14.91 30.09 -27.49
C LYS A 152 14.84 28.59 -27.34
N LEU A 153 15.04 28.11 -26.12
CA LEU A 153 14.74 26.74 -25.72
C LEU A 153 13.43 26.73 -24.94
N LEU A 154 12.50 25.93 -25.43
CA LEU A 154 11.24 25.65 -24.75
C LEU A 154 11.20 24.17 -24.38
N VAL A 155 10.52 23.83 -23.28
CA VAL A 155 10.39 22.46 -22.82
C VAL A 155 8.93 22.12 -22.54
N TRP A 156 8.60 20.85 -22.69
CA TRP A 156 7.27 20.31 -22.43
C TRP A 156 7.43 18.95 -21.74
N ASP A 157 6.61 18.69 -20.72
CA ASP A 157 6.63 17.45 -19.94
C ASP A 157 5.73 16.35 -20.52
N GLY A 158 5.02 16.62 -21.61
CA GLY A 158 4.08 15.70 -22.23
C GLY A 158 2.63 15.88 -21.74
N ASN A 159 2.36 16.76 -20.77
CA ASN A 159 0.99 17.06 -20.35
C ASN A 159 0.34 18.09 -21.31
N PRO A 160 -0.74 17.73 -22.03
CA PRO A 160 -1.40 18.65 -22.98
C PRO A 160 -1.87 19.97 -22.35
N GLU A 161 -2.18 20.00 -21.06
CA GLU A 161 -2.62 21.21 -20.36
C GLU A 161 -1.46 22.20 -20.09
N HIS A 162 -0.24 21.70 -19.95
CA HIS A 162 0.93 22.53 -19.64
C HIS A 162 1.53 23.17 -20.90
N GLY A 163 1.60 22.42 -22.00
CA GLY A 163 2.21 22.86 -23.25
C GLY A 163 3.69 23.25 -23.13
N PHE A 164 4.25 23.83 -24.19
CA PHE A 164 5.65 24.29 -24.20
C PHE A 164 5.81 25.56 -23.36
N ARG A 165 6.72 25.52 -22.37
CA ARG A 165 7.15 26.68 -21.57
C ARG A 165 8.57 27.10 -21.95
N LEU A 166 8.85 28.40 -21.85
CA LEU A 166 10.20 28.93 -22.08
C LEU A 166 11.15 28.45 -20.97
N LEU A 167 12.25 27.81 -21.36
CA LEU A 167 13.33 27.42 -20.45
C LEU A 167 14.45 28.48 -20.44
N ARG A 168 14.94 28.84 -21.63
CA ARG A 168 16.03 29.80 -21.81
C ARG A 168 15.85 30.60 -23.09
N GLN A 169 16.23 31.86 -23.05
CA GLN A 169 16.39 32.70 -24.23
C GLN A 169 17.74 33.41 -24.16
N ASP A 170 18.44 33.43 -25.27
CA ASP A 170 19.64 34.25 -25.48
C ASP A 170 19.56 34.92 -26.85
N LEU A 171 19.91 36.19 -26.92
CA LEU A 171 19.88 36.97 -28.17
C LEU A 171 21.29 37.36 -28.63
N GLU A 172 22.32 37.05 -27.84
CA GLU A 172 23.69 37.50 -28.07
C GLU A 172 24.69 36.37 -27.76
N ASN A 173 24.33 35.12 -28.05
CA ASN A 173 25.21 33.98 -27.79
C ASN A 173 26.47 34.02 -28.68
N LEU A 174 27.62 33.95 -28.02
CA LEU A 174 28.94 33.84 -28.67
C LEU A 174 29.64 32.51 -28.37
N SER A 175 29.01 31.62 -27.59
CA SER A 175 29.58 30.33 -27.23
C SER A 175 29.28 29.27 -28.29
N PRO A 176 30.28 28.46 -28.71
CA PRO A 176 30.05 27.29 -29.56
C PRO A 176 29.41 26.12 -28.81
N VAL A 177 29.41 26.16 -27.47
CA VAL A 177 28.73 25.18 -26.63
C VAL A 177 27.74 25.92 -25.74
N ILE A 178 26.46 25.65 -25.93
CA ILE A 178 25.40 26.09 -25.04
C ILE A 178 25.23 24.99 -24.01
N ASP A 179 25.79 25.18 -22.81
CA ASP A 179 25.75 24.23 -21.71
C ASP A 179 24.88 24.80 -20.59
N LEU A 180 23.71 24.18 -20.36
CA LEU A 180 22.70 24.70 -19.46
C LEU A 180 22.47 23.73 -18.32
N ASP A 181 22.92 24.11 -17.12
CA ASP A 181 22.44 23.52 -15.87
C ASP A 181 21.08 24.12 -15.50
N ILE A 182 20.10 23.26 -15.27
CA ILE A 182 18.72 23.63 -14.96
C ILE A 182 18.23 22.88 -13.71
N PRO A 183 17.27 23.44 -12.96
CA PRO A 183 16.63 22.68 -11.88
C PRO A 183 16.06 21.36 -12.40
N LEU A 184 16.23 20.26 -11.65
CA LEU A 184 15.73 18.95 -12.03
C LEU A 184 14.20 18.99 -12.20
N GLN A 185 13.72 18.66 -13.41
CA GLN A 185 12.32 18.78 -13.77
C GLN A 185 11.94 17.77 -14.87
N PRO A 186 10.69 17.29 -14.91
CA PRO A 186 10.25 16.39 -15.96
C PRO A 186 10.24 17.12 -17.32
N ILE A 187 10.92 16.55 -18.30
CA ILE A 187 10.98 17.02 -19.68
C ILE A 187 10.82 15.81 -20.59
N ARG A 188 9.82 15.87 -21.48
CA ARG A 188 9.62 14.92 -22.57
C ARG A 188 10.13 15.50 -23.88
N SER A 189 9.80 16.76 -24.17
CA SER A 189 10.17 17.39 -25.43
C SER A 189 10.89 18.72 -25.23
N ILE A 190 11.90 18.97 -26.06
CA ILE A 190 12.69 20.20 -26.06
C ILE A 190 12.59 20.83 -27.45
N ARG A 191 12.18 22.09 -27.52
CA ARG A 191 12.05 22.85 -28.75
C ARG A 191 13.08 23.96 -28.84
N LEU A 192 13.98 23.84 -29.81
CA LEU A 192 14.94 24.87 -30.18
C LEU A 192 14.35 25.75 -31.29
N ARG A 193 14.32 27.05 -31.03
CA ARG A 193 14.17 28.09 -32.07
C ARG A 193 15.48 28.83 -32.17
N ALA A 194 16.24 28.56 -33.22
CA ALA A 194 17.50 29.22 -33.49
C ALA A 194 17.31 30.49 -34.34
N GLY A 195 18.36 31.30 -34.36
CA GLY A 195 18.51 32.53 -35.10
C GLY A 195 19.97 33.01 -35.08
N PRO A 196 20.28 34.14 -35.71
CA PRO A 196 19.38 35.05 -36.42
C PRO A 196 18.87 34.44 -37.73
N LEU A 197 17.68 34.84 -38.19
CA LEU A 197 16.97 34.22 -39.32
C LEU A 197 17.77 34.20 -40.64
N MET A 198 18.69 35.15 -40.83
CA MET A 198 19.51 35.32 -42.03
C MET A 198 20.88 34.65 -41.95
N SER A 199 21.21 34.00 -40.83
CA SER A 199 22.50 33.32 -40.64
C SER A 199 22.37 31.81 -40.78
N THR A 200 23.39 31.19 -41.37
CA THR A 200 23.61 29.75 -41.26
C THR A 200 24.15 29.44 -39.87
N TRP A 201 23.63 28.40 -39.24
CA TRP A 201 24.11 27.88 -37.97
C TRP A 201 24.15 26.35 -37.99
N GLU A 202 24.82 25.75 -37.01
CA GLU A 202 24.90 24.29 -36.88
C GLU A 202 24.81 23.79 -35.45
N VAL A 203 24.34 22.55 -35.33
CA VAL A 203 24.38 21.75 -34.11
C VAL A 203 24.95 20.39 -34.50
N ALA A 204 26.10 20.06 -33.93
CA ALA A 204 26.73 18.75 -33.97
C ALA A 204 26.04 17.78 -33.02
N GLU A 205 25.79 18.21 -31.79
CA GLU A 205 25.16 17.37 -30.79
C GLU A 205 24.14 18.15 -29.98
N PHE A 206 23.01 17.49 -29.73
CA PHE A 206 21.94 17.90 -28.84
C PHE A 206 21.86 16.87 -27.72
N GLU A 207 22.61 17.13 -26.65
CA GLU A 207 22.72 16.23 -25.52
C GLU A 207 21.73 16.62 -24.43
N VAL A 208 21.12 15.61 -23.81
CA VAL A 208 20.18 15.78 -22.71
C VAL A 208 20.57 14.83 -21.59
N TYR A 209 20.79 15.37 -20.40
CA TYR A 209 21.18 14.61 -19.23
C TYR A 209 20.16 14.77 -18.11
N GLY A 210 19.95 13.67 -17.39
CA GLY A 210 19.05 13.60 -16.26
C GLY A 210 19.63 12.78 -15.14
N GLU A 211 19.03 12.88 -13.97
CA GLU A 211 19.44 12.13 -12.79
C GLU A 211 18.21 11.69 -11.98
N GLY A 212 18.40 10.73 -11.08
CA GLY A 212 17.32 10.20 -10.26
C GLY A 212 16.49 9.17 -11.01
N TYR A 213 15.17 9.17 -10.79
CA TYR A 213 14.29 8.12 -11.32
C TYR A 213 13.32 8.66 -12.36
N VAL A 214 13.05 7.84 -13.37
CA VAL A 214 12.02 8.11 -14.38
C VAL A 214 10.64 8.18 -13.68
N PRO A 215 9.89 9.29 -13.80
CA PRO A 215 8.62 9.48 -13.08
C PRO A 215 7.44 8.78 -13.79
N LEU A 216 7.65 7.53 -14.23
CA LEU A 216 6.59 6.68 -14.78
C LEU A 216 6.18 5.62 -13.76
N PRO A 217 4.87 5.40 -13.55
CA PRO A 217 4.41 4.28 -12.77
C PRO A 217 4.88 2.95 -13.38
N ALA A 218 5.44 2.09 -12.54
CA ALA A 218 5.82 0.72 -12.90
C ALA A 218 4.81 -0.27 -12.31
N THR A 219 4.44 -1.29 -13.08
CA THR A 219 3.42 -2.27 -12.69
C THR A 219 3.91 -3.68 -12.96
N TYR A 220 3.67 -4.58 -12.00
CA TYR A 220 3.83 -6.01 -12.13
C TYR A 220 2.51 -6.66 -11.77
N VAL A 221 2.05 -7.58 -12.61
CA VAL A 221 0.90 -8.45 -12.31
C VAL A 221 1.35 -9.88 -12.53
N SER A 222 1.26 -10.70 -11.49
CA SER A 222 1.61 -12.12 -11.60
C SER A 222 0.72 -12.83 -12.61
N GLU A 223 1.18 -13.95 -13.15
CA GLU A 223 0.26 -14.94 -13.71
C GLU A 223 -0.74 -15.41 -12.65
N VAL A 224 -1.83 -16.02 -13.11
CA VAL A 224 -2.78 -16.69 -12.22
C VAL A 224 -2.08 -17.89 -11.58
N ILE A 225 -1.89 -17.85 -10.27
CA ILE A 225 -1.29 -18.94 -9.52
C ILE A 225 -2.41 -19.95 -9.21
N ASP A 226 -2.31 -21.15 -9.76
CA ASP A 226 -3.23 -22.27 -9.51
C ASP A 226 -2.61 -23.26 -8.51
N PHE A 227 -3.22 -23.41 -7.34
CA PHE A 227 -2.78 -24.39 -6.34
C PHE A 227 -3.29 -25.82 -6.61
N GLY A 228 -4.07 -26.03 -7.68
CA GLY A 228 -4.71 -27.29 -8.06
C GLY A 228 -5.96 -27.63 -7.23
N LYS A 229 -6.07 -27.08 -6.02
CA LYS A 229 -7.19 -27.21 -5.09
C LYS A 229 -7.31 -25.97 -4.20
N PRO A 230 -8.43 -25.75 -3.49
CA PRO A 230 -8.53 -24.68 -2.52
C PRO A 230 -7.45 -24.79 -1.44
N VAL A 231 -6.83 -23.66 -1.07
CA VAL A 231 -5.83 -23.56 -0.01
C VAL A 231 -6.20 -22.44 0.96
N VAL A 232 -5.74 -22.55 2.21
CA VAL A 232 -5.78 -21.44 3.17
C VAL A 232 -4.56 -20.54 2.93
N LEU A 233 -4.79 -19.25 2.80
CA LEU A 233 -3.74 -18.24 2.65
C LEU A 233 -3.34 -17.67 4.01
N GLY A 234 -2.02 -17.55 4.23
CA GLY A 234 -1.42 -17.03 5.47
C GLY A 234 -0.95 -15.60 5.29
N LYS A 235 0.32 -15.35 5.65
CA LYS A 235 0.94 -14.03 5.48
C LYS A 235 1.59 -13.86 4.11
N ILE A 236 1.66 -12.62 3.64
CA ILE A 236 2.48 -12.16 2.51
C ILE A 236 3.60 -11.26 3.03
N MET A 237 4.81 -11.43 2.51
CA MET A 237 6.00 -10.67 2.88
C MET A 237 6.88 -10.40 1.65
N TRP A 238 7.79 -9.44 1.78
CA TRP A 238 8.72 -9.10 0.70
C TRP A 238 10.04 -8.61 1.24
N LYS A 239 11.06 -8.72 0.40
CA LYS A 239 12.30 -7.98 0.58
C LYS A 239 12.40 -6.93 -0.50
N GLY A 240 12.68 -5.70 -0.10
CA GLY A 240 12.81 -4.58 -1.01
C GLY A 240 13.17 -3.30 -0.28
N TRP A 241 13.08 -2.20 -1.00
CA TRP A 241 13.32 -0.87 -0.47
C TRP A 241 12.35 0.12 -1.11
N ARG A 242 12.05 1.19 -0.37
CA ARG A 242 11.24 2.33 -0.81
C ARG A 242 11.87 3.59 -0.23
N GLU A 243 12.29 4.51 -1.08
CA GLU A 243 12.78 5.81 -0.66
C GLU A 243 11.61 6.73 -0.28
N GLU A 244 11.86 7.66 0.64
CA GLU A 244 10.84 8.62 1.10
C GLU A 244 10.32 9.45 -0.08
N GLY A 245 8.99 9.46 -0.27
CA GLY A 245 8.33 10.12 -1.39
C GLY A 245 7.88 9.18 -2.51
N ALA A 246 8.49 8.00 -2.65
CA ALA A 246 7.97 6.95 -3.54
C ALA A 246 6.78 6.23 -2.89
N ARG A 247 5.83 5.77 -3.71
CA ARG A 247 4.70 4.95 -3.25
C ARG A 247 4.78 3.56 -3.85
N VAL A 248 4.57 2.55 -3.02
CA VAL A 248 4.48 1.14 -3.43
C VAL A 248 3.12 0.61 -3.00
N GLU A 249 2.42 -0.03 -3.92
CA GLU A 249 1.13 -0.68 -3.68
C GLU A 249 1.30 -2.16 -4.00
N ILE A 250 1.19 -3.01 -2.99
CA ILE A 250 1.14 -4.48 -3.15
C ILE A 250 -0.27 -4.91 -2.80
N GLN A 251 -0.87 -5.72 -3.66
CA GLN A 251 -2.26 -6.16 -3.53
C GLN A 251 -2.40 -7.61 -3.98
N THR A 252 -3.40 -8.29 -3.44
CA THR A 252 -3.78 -9.64 -3.86
C THR A 252 -5.23 -9.65 -4.34
N LYS A 253 -5.57 -10.63 -5.16
CA LYS A 253 -6.95 -11.06 -5.40
C LYS A 253 -6.99 -12.56 -5.57
N THR A 254 -8.13 -13.17 -5.30
CA THR A 254 -8.30 -14.62 -5.31
C THR A 254 -9.57 -15.01 -6.04
N GLY A 255 -9.59 -16.20 -6.63
CA GLY A 255 -10.74 -16.69 -7.40
C GLY A 255 -11.04 -18.16 -7.25
N ASP A 256 -12.21 -18.53 -7.76
CA ASP A 256 -12.75 -19.89 -7.80
C ASP A 256 -12.59 -20.57 -9.18
N ASP A 257 -12.28 -19.80 -10.23
CA ASP A 257 -12.01 -20.30 -11.57
C ASP A 257 -10.67 -19.78 -12.13
N ASP A 258 -10.27 -20.32 -13.29
CA ASP A 258 -8.91 -20.18 -13.85
C ASP A 258 -8.65 -18.84 -14.54
N THR A 259 -9.64 -17.94 -14.63
CA THR A 259 -9.50 -16.65 -15.32
C THR A 259 -10.15 -15.51 -14.54
N PRO A 260 -9.39 -14.45 -14.19
CA PRO A 260 -9.99 -13.26 -13.58
C PRO A 260 -10.76 -12.38 -14.59
N LEU A 261 -10.86 -12.81 -15.84
CA LEU A 261 -11.38 -12.03 -16.97
C LEU A 261 -12.57 -12.72 -17.62
N VAL A 262 -13.58 -11.91 -17.95
CA VAL A 262 -14.72 -12.27 -18.79
C VAL A 262 -14.51 -11.70 -20.19
N TYR A 263 -14.53 -12.58 -21.18
CA TYR A 263 -14.38 -12.23 -22.59
C TYR A 263 -15.74 -12.08 -23.25
N TRP A 264 -15.96 -10.95 -23.94
CA TRP A 264 -17.25 -10.66 -24.60
C TRP A 264 -17.11 -10.70 -26.11
N ARG A 265 -18.09 -11.24 -26.83
CA ARG A 265 -18.18 -11.14 -28.29
C ARG A 265 -19.35 -10.25 -28.69
N LYS A 266 -19.21 -9.57 -29.83
CA LYS A 266 -20.31 -8.84 -30.47
C LYS A 266 -21.19 -9.83 -31.23
N THR A 267 -22.51 -9.73 -31.07
CA THR A 267 -23.46 -10.62 -31.77
C THR A 267 -23.71 -10.22 -33.23
N GLY A 268 -23.32 -9.00 -33.60
CA GLY A 268 -23.66 -8.39 -34.89
C GLY A 268 -25.06 -7.75 -34.93
N VAL A 269 -25.81 -7.81 -33.82
CA VAL A 269 -27.11 -7.14 -33.66
C VAL A 269 -26.91 -5.86 -32.86
N GLY A 270 -26.71 -4.74 -33.57
CA GLY A 270 -26.46 -3.44 -32.94
C GLY A 270 -25.19 -3.45 -32.06
N GLU A 271 -25.32 -2.95 -30.82
CA GLU A 271 -24.24 -2.88 -29.82
C GLU A 271 -24.25 -4.07 -28.84
N GLU A 272 -25.05 -5.11 -29.10
CA GLU A 272 -25.19 -6.25 -28.20
C GLU A 272 -23.87 -7.05 -28.10
N GLN A 273 -23.51 -7.38 -26.86
CA GLN A 273 -22.35 -8.19 -26.53
C GLN A 273 -22.72 -9.27 -25.52
N VAL A 274 -22.21 -10.47 -25.74
CA VAL A 274 -22.46 -11.64 -24.90
C VAL A 274 -21.14 -12.30 -24.52
N TRP A 275 -21.07 -12.92 -23.34
CA TRP A 275 -19.86 -13.55 -22.82
C TRP A 275 -19.80 -15.07 -23.08
N TRP A 276 -20.75 -15.60 -23.87
CA TRP A 276 -20.79 -17.00 -24.28
C TRP A 276 -20.62 -17.17 -25.79
N SER A 277 -20.00 -18.28 -26.17
CA SER A 277 -19.87 -18.78 -27.54
C SER A 277 -21.24 -19.05 -28.18
N GLU A 278 -21.28 -19.25 -29.50
CA GLU A 278 -22.52 -19.64 -30.20
C GLU A 278 -23.12 -20.96 -29.71
N LYS A 279 -22.32 -21.78 -29.03
CA LYS A 279 -22.73 -23.05 -28.41
C LYS A 279 -23.25 -22.88 -26.97
N GLY A 280 -23.37 -21.64 -26.47
CA GLY A 280 -23.90 -21.33 -25.14
C GLY A 280 -22.93 -21.57 -23.98
N LYS A 281 -21.65 -21.81 -24.24
CA LYS A 281 -20.60 -21.93 -23.21
C LYS A 281 -19.89 -20.59 -22.99
N PRO A 282 -19.45 -20.25 -21.75
CA PRO A 282 -18.60 -19.09 -21.51
C PRO A 282 -17.38 -19.07 -22.44
N LEU A 283 -16.99 -17.88 -22.92
CA LEU A 283 -15.84 -17.73 -23.80
C LEU A 283 -14.54 -17.88 -23.01
N THR A 284 -13.65 -18.77 -23.47
CA THR A 284 -12.27 -18.82 -23.00
C THR A 284 -11.43 -17.73 -23.67
N LYS A 285 -10.22 -17.47 -23.15
CA LYS A 285 -9.24 -16.60 -23.80
C LYS A 285 -8.94 -17.07 -25.23
N GLU A 286 -8.76 -18.37 -25.43
CA GLU A 286 -8.51 -18.98 -26.74
C GLU A 286 -9.69 -18.77 -27.69
N ASP A 287 -10.93 -18.99 -27.22
CA ASP A 287 -12.13 -18.72 -28.03
C ASP A 287 -12.17 -17.27 -28.47
N TYR A 288 -11.90 -16.33 -27.55
CA TYR A 288 -11.90 -14.89 -27.83
C TYR A 288 -10.79 -14.48 -28.79
N GLU A 289 -9.58 -15.03 -28.65
CA GLU A 289 -8.45 -14.75 -29.52
C GLU A 289 -8.71 -15.20 -30.96
N ASN A 290 -9.41 -16.32 -31.12
CA ASN A 290 -9.82 -16.91 -32.40
C ASN A 290 -10.99 -16.17 -33.09
N LEU A 291 -11.67 -15.23 -32.41
CA LEU A 291 -12.71 -14.41 -33.04
C LEU A 291 -12.12 -13.47 -34.11
N GLU A 292 -12.89 -13.22 -35.17
CA GLU A 292 -12.58 -12.13 -36.11
C GLU A 292 -12.49 -10.80 -35.36
N ILE A 293 -11.57 -9.89 -35.76
CA ILE A 293 -11.32 -8.61 -35.06
C ILE A 293 -12.63 -7.82 -34.83
N LYS A 294 -13.54 -7.80 -35.81
CA LYS A 294 -14.84 -7.10 -35.70
C LYS A 294 -15.82 -7.77 -34.73
N ALA A 295 -15.64 -9.04 -34.41
CA ALA A 295 -16.47 -9.81 -33.48
C ALA A 295 -15.94 -9.77 -32.03
N LYS A 296 -14.69 -9.35 -31.82
CA LYS A 296 -14.13 -9.13 -30.47
C LYS A 296 -14.87 -7.98 -29.78
N GLY A 297 -15.46 -8.30 -28.63
CA GLY A 297 -16.09 -7.34 -27.73
C GLY A 297 -15.13 -6.85 -26.66
N ARG A 298 -15.67 -6.28 -25.59
CA ARG A 298 -14.88 -5.86 -24.43
C ARG A 298 -14.30 -7.05 -23.66
N ILE A 299 -13.31 -6.77 -22.81
CA ILE A 299 -12.83 -7.67 -21.77
C ILE A 299 -13.14 -6.96 -20.44
N THR A 300 -13.73 -7.68 -19.48
CA THR A 300 -14.04 -7.15 -18.15
C THR A 300 -13.48 -8.06 -17.07
N GLU A 301 -13.36 -7.55 -15.84
CA GLU A 301 -13.05 -8.41 -14.69
C GLU A 301 -14.22 -9.35 -14.39
N ASP A 302 -13.92 -10.56 -13.93
CA ASP A 302 -14.90 -11.50 -13.38
C ASP A 302 -15.18 -11.18 -11.91
N THR A 303 -16.24 -10.41 -11.65
CA THR A 303 -16.61 -10.07 -10.27
C THR A 303 -17.51 -11.12 -9.61
N GLU A 304 -17.85 -12.21 -10.31
CA GLU A 304 -18.70 -13.29 -9.80
C GLU A 304 -17.83 -14.38 -9.16
N HIS A 305 -16.72 -14.75 -9.82
CA HIS A 305 -15.81 -15.81 -9.37
C HIS A 305 -14.49 -15.31 -8.80
N TRP A 306 -14.16 -14.02 -8.98
CA TRP A 306 -12.97 -13.41 -8.39
C TRP A 306 -13.29 -12.26 -7.45
N SER A 307 -12.48 -12.14 -6.41
CA SER A 307 -12.50 -10.98 -5.52
C SER A 307 -11.99 -9.73 -6.26
N PHE A 308 -12.43 -8.56 -5.81
CA PHE A 308 -11.70 -7.32 -6.11
C PHE A 308 -10.26 -7.42 -5.57
N TRP A 309 -9.38 -6.57 -6.11
CA TRP A 309 -8.06 -6.35 -5.51
C TRP A 309 -8.22 -5.86 -4.06
N SER A 310 -7.41 -6.44 -3.16
CA SER A 310 -7.34 -6.00 -1.76
C SER A 310 -7.00 -4.51 -1.65
N ALA A 311 -7.22 -3.91 -0.48
CA ALA A 311 -6.54 -2.66 -0.17
C ALA A 311 -5.00 -2.87 -0.27
N PRO A 312 -4.22 -1.85 -0.67
CA PRO A 312 -2.77 -1.94 -0.65
C PRO A 312 -2.27 -2.27 0.76
N TYR A 313 -1.40 -3.27 0.86
CA TYR A 313 -0.75 -3.61 2.12
C TYR A 313 0.19 -2.48 2.58
N ASN A 314 0.37 -2.36 3.90
CA ASN A 314 1.38 -1.47 4.45
C ASN A 314 2.78 -1.99 4.05
N PHE A 315 3.53 -1.17 3.30
CA PHE A 315 4.83 -1.54 2.78
C PHE A 315 5.83 -1.94 3.88
N ASP A 316 5.84 -1.22 5.00
CA ASP A 316 6.84 -1.39 6.05
C ASP A 316 6.56 -2.65 6.90
N GLU A 317 5.30 -3.02 7.08
CA GLU A 317 4.90 -4.23 7.81
C GLU A 317 5.30 -5.51 7.06
N GLY A 318 5.22 -5.51 5.73
CA GLY A 318 5.59 -6.68 4.93
C GLY A 318 7.10 -6.90 4.76
N LEU A 319 7.95 -5.95 5.17
CA LEU A 319 9.41 -6.13 5.24
C LEU A 319 9.85 -7.02 6.43
N GLY A 320 8.98 -7.19 7.43
CA GLY A 320 9.24 -7.97 8.64
C GLY A 320 8.72 -9.41 8.53
N GLU A 321 7.89 -9.83 9.49
CA GLU A 321 7.27 -11.16 9.52
C GLU A 321 6.11 -11.34 8.52
N GLY A 322 5.83 -10.33 7.70
CA GLY A 322 4.70 -10.32 6.77
C GLY A 322 3.39 -9.86 7.38
N VAL A 323 2.44 -9.59 6.49
CA VAL A 323 1.08 -9.16 6.81
C VAL A 323 0.08 -10.24 6.40
N PRO A 324 -1.02 -10.45 7.14
CA PRO A 324 -2.07 -11.38 6.71
C PRO A 324 -2.62 -11.03 5.32
N ILE A 325 -2.79 -12.02 4.47
CA ILE A 325 -3.44 -11.82 3.16
C ILE A 325 -4.88 -11.39 3.39
N ALA A 326 -5.27 -10.26 2.79
CA ALA A 326 -6.58 -9.67 2.95
C ALA A 326 -7.62 -10.20 1.94
N SER A 327 -7.19 -10.93 0.92
CA SER A 327 -8.09 -11.55 -0.05
C SER A 327 -8.80 -12.76 0.55
N PRO A 328 -10.04 -13.07 0.11
CA PRO A 328 -10.80 -14.21 0.60
C PRO A 328 -10.03 -15.53 0.53
N SER A 329 -10.20 -16.36 1.54
CA SER A 329 -9.57 -17.68 1.68
C SER A 329 -10.54 -18.60 2.45
N PRO A 330 -10.65 -19.89 2.11
CA PRO A 330 -9.82 -20.65 1.17
C PRO A 330 -10.20 -20.43 -0.30
N ARG A 331 -9.19 -20.40 -1.19
CA ARG A 331 -9.38 -20.22 -2.64
C ARG A 331 -8.35 -21.04 -3.43
N ARG A 332 -8.69 -21.42 -4.67
CA ARG A 332 -7.79 -22.21 -5.55
C ARG A 332 -6.84 -21.34 -6.35
N TYR A 333 -7.25 -20.11 -6.67
CA TYR A 333 -6.47 -19.22 -7.51
C TYR A 333 -6.09 -17.93 -6.77
N LEU A 334 -4.88 -17.44 -7.00
CA LEU A 334 -4.35 -16.19 -6.46
C LEU A 334 -3.69 -15.38 -7.58
N GLN A 335 -3.80 -14.06 -7.51
CA GLN A 335 -3.00 -13.13 -8.31
C GLN A 335 -2.45 -12.02 -7.43
N ILE A 336 -1.22 -11.59 -7.70
CA ILE A 336 -0.52 -10.52 -7.00
C ILE A 336 -0.28 -9.36 -7.96
N ARG A 337 -0.50 -8.14 -7.48
CA ARG A 337 -0.16 -6.91 -8.20
C ARG A 337 0.80 -6.07 -7.37
N VAL A 338 1.85 -5.58 -8.00
CA VAL A 338 2.75 -4.57 -7.48
C VAL A 338 2.65 -3.34 -8.37
N ARG A 339 2.49 -2.18 -7.77
CA ARG A 339 2.58 -0.90 -8.47
C ARG A 339 3.53 0.01 -7.72
N VAL A 340 4.51 0.57 -8.43
CA VAL A 340 5.43 1.57 -7.89
C VAL A 340 5.16 2.89 -8.59
N ILE A 341 4.96 3.94 -7.81
CA ILE A 341 4.81 5.31 -8.28
C ILE A 341 6.06 6.08 -7.77
N PRO A 342 7.11 6.20 -8.60
CA PRO A 342 8.32 6.92 -8.24
C PRO A 342 8.11 8.44 -8.34
N THR A 343 9.07 9.18 -7.79
CA THR A 343 9.28 10.61 -8.08
C THR A 343 10.64 10.78 -8.76
N ASN A 344 10.96 12.00 -9.23
CA ASN A 344 12.28 12.28 -9.79
C ASN A 344 13.44 11.99 -8.82
N TYR A 345 13.19 11.96 -7.50
CA TYR A 345 14.23 11.84 -6.47
C TYR A 345 14.13 10.55 -5.64
N ALA A 346 13.02 9.84 -5.73
CA ALA A 346 12.73 8.69 -4.87
C ALA A 346 12.17 7.54 -5.69
N GLY A 347 12.79 6.37 -5.54
CA GLY A 347 12.41 5.13 -6.18
C GLY A 347 12.01 4.04 -5.19
N ALA A 348 11.72 2.86 -5.75
CA ALA A 348 11.54 1.63 -4.99
C ALA A 348 11.94 0.42 -5.83
N GLY A 349 12.21 -0.69 -5.16
CA GLY A 349 12.48 -1.97 -5.81
C GLY A 349 12.22 -3.15 -4.88
N LEU A 350 11.98 -4.32 -5.47
CA LEU A 350 11.73 -5.57 -4.77
C LEU A 350 12.74 -6.64 -5.25
N ASP A 351 13.31 -7.36 -4.29
CA ASP A 351 14.08 -8.59 -4.48
C ASP A 351 13.09 -9.74 -4.72
N TYR A 352 12.16 -9.95 -3.78
CA TYR A 352 11.14 -10.98 -3.88
C TYR A 352 9.84 -10.59 -3.16
N ILE A 353 8.75 -11.25 -3.54
CA ILE A 353 7.53 -11.39 -2.75
C ILE A 353 7.35 -12.87 -2.42
N ALA A 354 7.08 -13.16 -1.15
CA ALA A 354 6.76 -14.50 -0.68
C ALA A 354 5.38 -14.49 0.00
N PHE A 355 4.69 -15.61 -0.03
CA PHE A 355 3.49 -15.80 0.77
C PHE A 355 3.31 -17.23 1.22
N GLU A 356 2.59 -17.38 2.32
CA GLU A 356 2.32 -18.63 2.99
C GLU A 356 0.97 -19.19 2.52
N PHE A 357 0.91 -20.50 2.27
CA PHE A 357 -0.35 -21.19 1.98
C PHE A 357 -0.37 -22.60 2.59
N SER A 358 -1.57 -23.14 2.82
CA SER A 358 -1.78 -24.48 3.37
C SER A 358 -2.80 -25.23 2.52
N PRO A 359 -2.43 -26.40 1.95
CA PRO A 359 -3.36 -27.28 1.25
C PRO A 359 -4.30 -28.04 2.20
N SER A 360 -4.05 -27.98 3.51
CA SER A 360 -4.96 -28.46 4.53
C SER A 360 -5.97 -27.36 4.87
N VAL A 361 -7.20 -27.56 4.42
CA VAL A 361 -8.29 -26.60 4.58
C VAL A 361 -9.25 -27.12 5.66
N PRO A 362 -9.37 -26.42 6.81
CA PRO A 362 -10.28 -26.79 7.88
C PRO A 362 -11.72 -26.97 7.40
N ALA A 363 -12.24 -26.04 6.60
CA ALA A 363 -13.58 -26.08 6.00
C ALA A 363 -13.59 -25.30 4.69
N TYR A 364 -14.39 -25.67 3.69
CA TYR A 364 -14.39 -24.89 2.44
C TYR A 364 -15.09 -23.52 2.58
N GLU A 365 -15.93 -23.35 3.60
CA GLU A 365 -16.53 -22.07 4.01
C GLU A 365 -16.85 -22.12 5.51
N VAL A 366 -16.75 -20.98 6.21
CA VAL A 366 -17.17 -20.87 7.61
C VAL A 366 -17.82 -19.51 7.84
N CYS A 367 -19.13 -19.53 8.07
CA CYS A 367 -19.86 -18.34 8.46
C CYS A 367 -19.85 -18.21 9.99
N ALA A 368 -19.86 -16.98 10.47
CA ALA A 368 -19.97 -16.61 11.87
C ALA A 368 -20.89 -15.41 12.06
N GLU A 369 -21.47 -15.32 13.25
CA GLU A 369 -22.27 -14.18 13.71
C GLU A 369 -22.04 -13.95 15.22
N ILE A 370 -22.27 -12.72 15.67
CA ILE A 370 -22.15 -12.34 17.08
C ILE A 370 -23.43 -11.67 17.60
N TYR A 371 -23.83 -12.00 18.82
CA TYR A 371 -24.96 -11.37 19.48
C TYR A 371 -24.67 -11.06 20.94
N PRO A 372 -25.13 -9.92 21.49
CA PRO A 372 -25.85 -8.83 20.80
C PRO A 372 -24.94 -7.92 19.96
N THR A 373 -25.48 -7.29 18.93
CA THR A 373 -24.74 -6.37 18.02
C THR A 373 -24.76 -4.90 18.49
N ASP A 374 -25.66 -4.53 19.40
CA ASP A 374 -25.74 -3.20 20.00
C ASP A 374 -25.59 -3.28 21.54
N VAL A 375 -24.53 -2.67 22.07
CA VAL A 375 -24.13 -2.84 23.48
C VAL A 375 -23.88 -1.52 24.22
N SER A 376 -23.97 -1.58 25.56
CA SER A 376 -23.54 -0.48 26.41
C SER A 376 -22.01 -0.52 26.60
N PRO A 377 -21.31 0.61 26.41
CA PRO A 377 -19.86 0.68 26.59
C PRO A 377 -19.40 0.77 28.06
N LEU A 378 -20.31 0.74 29.03
CA LEU A 378 -19.97 0.95 30.45
C LEU A 378 -19.72 -0.35 31.22
N ARG A 379 -20.26 -1.47 30.74
CA ARG A 379 -20.19 -2.77 31.43
C ARG A 379 -19.85 -3.89 30.46
N PRO A 380 -19.13 -4.93 30.90
CA PRO A 380 -18.94 -6.13 30.09
C PRO A 380 -20.29 -6.67 29.63
N THR A 381 -20.38 -7.00 28.35
CA THR A 381 -21.56 -7.63 27.75
C THR A 381 -21.28 -9.12 27.56
N LYS A 382 -22.28 -9.94 27.86
CA LYS A 382 -22.27 -11.36 27.54
C LYS A 382 -22.59 -11.52 26.06
N PHE A 383 -21.64 -12.05 25.30
CA PHE A 383 -21.78 -12.36 23.88
C PHE A 383 -22.00 -13.85 23.65
N ILE A 384 -22.64 -14.16 22.53
CA ILE A 384 -22.63 -15.47 21.87
C ILE A 384 -21.92 -15.24 20.54
N TYR A 385 -20.78 -15.90 20.33
CA TYR A 385 -20.15 -16.04 19.02
C TYR A 385 -20.52 -17.39 18.46
N ALA A 386 -21.24 -17.41 17.34
CA ALA A 386 -21.66 -18.64 16.70
C ALA A 386 -20.96 -18.80 15.36
N LEU A 387 -20.57 -20.02 15.02
CA LEU A 387 -20.06 -20.35 13.69
C LEU A 387 -20.66 -21.65 13.17
N ARG A 388 -20.75 -21.75 11.85
CA ARG A 388 -21.20 -22.94 11.15
C ARG A 388 -20.33 -23.16 9.91
N PRO A 389 -19.58 -24.28 9.85
CA PRO A 389 -18.77 -24.59 8.70
C PRO A 389 -19.60 -25.25 7.60
N ARG A 390 -19.13 -25.09 6.37
CA ARG A 390 -19.42 -25.96 5.25
C ARG A 390 -18.21 -26.86 4.98
N MET A 391 -18.42 -28.18 4.98
CA MET A 391 -17.35 -29.17 4.87
C MET A 391 -17.68 -30.29 3.88
N THR A 392 -16.65 -30.81 3.23
CA THR A 392 -16.67 -32.09 2.50
C THR A 392 -15.77 -33.10 3.22
N SER A 393 -15.69 -34.33 2.71
CA SER A 393 -14.77 -35.35 3.22
C SER A 393 -13.29 -35.03 3.00
N GLU A 394 -12.97 -34.01 2.20
CA GLU A 394 -11.59 -33.58 1.94
C GLU A 394 -11.08 -32.57 2.98
N ASN A 395 -11.99 -31.96 3.75
CA ASN A 395 -11.65 -31.00 4.77
C ASN A 395 -11.13 -31.68 6.05
N VAL A 396 -10.09 -31.08 6.66
CA VAL A 396 -9.41 -31.68 7.82
C VAL A 396 -10.16 -31.46 9.15
N GLY A 397 -11.12 -30.53 9.18
CA GLY A 397 -11.82 -30.13 10.39
C GLY A 397 -11.04 -29.10 11.21
N PHE A 398 -11.59 -28.73 12.37
CA PHE A 398 -10.94 -27.80 13.31
C PHE A 398 -11.33 -28.14 14.74
N ASN A 399 -10.50 -27.73 15.70
CA ASN A 399 -10.75 -27.92 17.12
C ASN A 399 -10.47 -26.64 17.94
N SER A 400 -10.16 -25.55 17.24
CA SER A 400 -9.78 -24.28 17.85
C SER A 400 -10.47 -23.11 17.16
N LEU A 401 -10.85 -22.11 17.95
CA LEU A 401 -11.36 -20.81 17.48
C LEU A 401 -10.61 -19.68 18.20
N GLU A 402 -9.90 -18.87 17.43
CA GLU A 402 -9.39 -17.56 17.85
C GLU A 402 -10.45 -16.49 17.54
N VAL A 403 -10.70 -15.57 18.49
CA VAL A 403 -11.57 -14.41 18.27
C VAL A 403 -10.86 -13.15 18.76
N LEU A 404 -10.69 -12.16 17.87
CA LEU A 404 -10.19 -10.84 18.24
C LEU A 404 -11.20 -10.11 19.13
N THR A 405 -10.70 -9.41 20.14
CA THR A 405 -11.51 -8.66 21.09
C THR A 405 -10.93 -7.26 21.31
N PRO A 406 -11.77 -6.23 21.51
CA PRO A 406 -11.30 -4.85 21.70
C PRO A 406 -10.57 -4.64 23.03
N MET A 407 -10.80 -5.56 23.97
CA MET A 407 -10.18 -5.64 25.29
C MET A 407 -10.09 -7.11 25.69
N ARG A 408 -9.24 -7.41 26.68
CA ARG A 408 -9.12 -8.75 27.24
C ARG A 408 -10.48 -9.30 27.68
N ALA A 409 -10.85 -10.46 27.12
CA ALA A 409 -12.05 -11.19 27.52
C ALA A 409 -11.72 -12.14 28.70
N ASP A 410 -11.90 -11.66 29.93
CA ASP A 410 -11.52 -12.43 31.12
C ASP A 410 -12.36 -13.71 31.30
N THR A 411 -13.62 -13.70 30.85
CA THR A 411 -14.54 -14.82 31.06
C THR A 411 -15.01 -15.41 29.74
N VAL A 412 -14.60 -16.65 29.45
CA VAL A 412 -15.28 -17.55 28.51
C VAL A 412 -16.13 -18.51 29.33
N ARG A 413 -17.45 -18.45 29.15
CA ARG A 413 -18.44 -19.08 30.02
C ARG A 413 -18.76 -20.51 29.62
N SER A 414 -18.87 -20.78 28.32
CA SER A 414 -19.15 -22.12 27.80
C SER A 414 -18.93 -22.21 26.31
N VAL A 415 -18.53 -23.40 25.84
CA VAL A 415 -18.61 -23.80 24.44
C VAL A 415 -19.73 -24.82 24.28
N ARG A 416 -20.55 -24.68 23.24
CA ARG A 416 -21.54 -25.70 22.84
C ARG A 416 -21.28 -26.16 21.41
N ILE A 417 -21.43 -27.45 21.17
CA ILE A 417 -21.42 -28.07 19.85
C ILE A 417 -22.79 -28.74 19.65
N ASP A 418 -23.51 -28.32 18.62
CA ASP A 418 -24.89 -28.74 18.34
C ASP A 418 -25.82 -28.62 19.57
N GLY A 419 -25.69 -27.51 20.29
CA GLY A 419 -26.46 -27.20 21.49
C GLY A 419 -26.03 -27.96 22.76
N ARG A 420 -25.06 -28.87 22.69
CA ARG A 420 -24.53 -29.60 23.86
C ARG A 420 -23.29 -28.90 24.39
N LYS A 421 -23.25 -28.63 25.71
CA LYS A 421 -22.04 -28.12 26.36
C LYS A 421 -20.91 -29.16 26.25
N VAL A 422 -19.72 -28.70 25.91
CA VAL A 422 -18.50 -29.50 25.80
C VAL A 422 -17.42 -28.95 26.72
N ASP A 423 -16.44 -29.79 27.04
CA ASP A 423 -15.22 -29.34 27.71
C ASP A 423 -14.39 -28.49 26.75
N PHE A 424 -13.68 -27.49 27.30
CA PHE A 424 -12.83 -26.61 26.52
C PHE A 424 -11.67 -26.06 27.34
N GLU A 425 -10.58 -25.72 26.66
CA GLU A 425 -9.47 -24.94 27.20
C GLU A 425 -9.48 -23.55 26.58
N VAL A 426 -8.89 -22.56 27.27
CA VAL A 426 -8.92 -21.18 26.81
C VAL A 426 -7.65 -20.42 27.16
N GLU A 427 -7.02 -19.89 26.13
CA GLU A 427 -5.92 -18.93 26.22
C GLU A 427 -6.46 -17.50 26.08
N ARG A 428 -5.94 -16.58 26.88
CA ARG A 428 -6.42 -15.19 26.94
C ARG A 428 -5.27 -14.22 26.73
N TYR A 429 -5.49 -13.30 25.83
CA TYR A 429 -4.59 -12.22 25.49
C TYR A 429 -5.30 -10.87 25.68
N ASP A 430 -4.57 -9.77 25.58
CA ASP A 430 -5.16 -8.44 25.77
C ASP A 430 -6.10 -8.03 24.63
N ASP A 431 -5.95 -8.65 23.46
CA ASP A 431 -6.62 -8.32 22.20
C ASP A 431 -7.37 -9.50 21.55
N ARG A 432 -7.37 -10.68 22.19
CA ARG A 432 -8.05 -11.88 21.69
C ARG A 432 -8.17 -12.96 22.75
N PHE A 433 -8.94 -13.99 22.44
CA PHE A 433 -8.87 -15.27 23.14
C PHE A 433 -8.84 -16.41 22.12
N VAL A 434 -8.30 -17.56 22.54
CA VAL A 434 -8.33 -18.80 21.77
C VAL A 434 -9.03 -19.85 22.62
N VAL A 435 -10.05 -20.50 22.07
CA VAL A 435 -10.72 -21.64 22.71
C VAL A 435 -10.38 -22.92 21.97
N HIS A 436 -10.05 -23.97 22.71
CA HIS A 436 -9.83 -25.32 22.20
C HIS A 436 -10.97 -26.23 22.68
N PHE A 437 -11.58 -26.98 21.78
CA PHE A 437 -12.77 -27.80 22.01
C PHE A 437 -12.72 -29.10 21.19
N PRO A 438 -13.59 -30.10 21.42
CA PRO A 438 -13.57 -31.34 20.65
C PRO A 438 -13.65 -31.11 19.14
N LYS A 439 -12.81 -31.83 18.38
CA LYS A 439 -12.66 -31.65 16.93
C LYS A 439 -13.98 -31.75 16.17
N VAL A 440 -14.24 -30.74 15.35
CA VAL A 440 -15.39 -30.63 14.43
C VAL A 440 -14.96 -31.11 13.05
N THR A 441 -15.60 -32.18 12.58
CA THR A 441 -15.36 -32.76 11.24
C THR A 441 -16.63 -32.92 10.41
N ARG A 442 -17.80 -32.58 10.99
CA ARG A 442 -19.10 -32.79 10.37
C ARG A 442 -19.62 -31.48 9.78
N ASP A 443 -20.08 -31.55 8.52
CA ASP A 443 -20.74 -30.44 7.84
C ASP A 443 -21.90 -29.88 8.67
N GLN A 444 -22.10 -28.55 8.64
CA GLN A 444 -23.17 -27.84 9.34
C GLN A 444 -23.16 -27.93 10.88
N THR A 445 -22.07 -28.38 11.49
CA THR A 445 -21.95 -28.39 12.96
C THR A 445 -22.05 -26.97 13.52
N LEU A 446 -22.98 -26.73 14.44
CA LEU A 446 -23.10 -25.42 15.09
C LEU A 446 -22.17 -25.35 16.29
N VAL A 447 -21.23 -24.39 16.30
CA VAL A 447 -20.38 -24.10 17.47
C VAL A 447 -20.80 -22.75 18.05
N GLU A 448 -21.09 -22.71 19.35
CA GLU A 448 -21.45 -21.50 20.08
C GLU A 448 -20.48 -21.27 21.24
N VAL A 449 -19.84 -20.10 21.28
CA VAL A 449 -18.94 -19.68 22.36
C VAL A 449 -19.59 -18.51 23.11
N GLU A 450 -19.88 -18.72 24.40
CA GLU A 450 -20.36 -17.67 25.29
C GLU A 450 -19.18 -17.03 26.03
N PHE A 451 -19.04 -15.71 25.98
CA PHE A 451 -17.97 -14.99 26.69
C PHE A 451 -18.43 -13.59 27.12
N ASP A 452 -17.69 -12.97 28.03
CA ASP A 452 -17.91 -11.59 28.45
C ASP A 452 -16.79 -10.71 27.92
N CYS A 453 -17.16 -9.60 27.27
CA CYS A 453 -16.19 -8.60 26.82
C CYS A 453 -16.77 -7.19 26.96
N LEU A 454 -15.91 -6.23 27.29
CA LEU A 454 -16.25 -4.82 27.24
C LEU A 454 -15.93 -4.26 25.85
N VAL A 455 -16.86 -3.49 25.28
CA VAL A 455 -16.70 -2.88 23.95
C VAL A 455 -16.89 -1.37 24.09
N LEU A 456 -15.87 -0.58 23.74
CA LEU A 456 -15.86 0.88 23.96
C LEU A 456 -16.08 1.71 22.69
N LYS A 457 -15.97 1.07 21.52
CA LYS A 457 -16.21 1.64 20.19
C LYS A 457 -16.71 0.54 19.24
N TYR A 458 -17.11 0.93 18.02
CA TYR A 458 -17.38 -0.05 16.97
C TYR A 458 -16.20 -1.04 16.84
N PHE A 459 -16.50 -2.33 16.85
CA PHE A 459 -15.48 -3.37 16.77
C PHE A 459 -15.99 -4.57 15.99
N ARG A 460 -15.14 -5.18 15.18
CA ARG A 460 -15.42 -6.40 14.43
C ARG A 460 -14.70 -7.56 15.11
N PHE A 461 -15.45 -8.54 15.62
CA PHE A 461 -14.91 -9.74 16.27
C PHE A 461 -14.47 -10.74 15.20
N GLU A 462 -13.36 -10.42 14.53
CA GLU A 462 -12.76 -11.32 13.53
C GLU A 462 -12.38 -12.65 14.19
N GLY A 463 -12.84 -13.74 13.58
CA GLY A 463 -12.61 -15.10 14.06
C GLY A 463 -11.73 -15.91 13.10
N ARG A 464 -10.96 -16.86 13.65
CA ARG A 464 -10.19 -17.82 12.85
C ARG A 464 -10.30 -19.21 13.43
N ILE A 465 -10.47 -20.20 12.57
CA ILE A 465 -10.48 -21.61 12.96
C ILE A 465 -9.20 -22.32 12.51
N PHE A 466 -8.78 -23.30 13.29
CA PHE A 466 -7.64 -24.16 12.98
C PHE A 466 -7.70 -25.44 13.80
N ASP A 467 -6.85 -26.39 13.43
CA ASP A 467 -6.56 -27.56 14.24
C ASP A 467 -5.25 -27.31 15.02
N ASN A 468 -5.29 -27.26 16.36
CA ASN A 468 -4.11 -27.01 17.19
C ASN A 468 -3.15 -28.20 17.28
N GLU A 469 -3.53 -29.37 16.76
CA GLU A 469 -2.66 -30.54 16.65
C GLU A 469 -1.89 -30.55 15.31
N LEU A 470 -2.29 -29.70 14.37
CA LEU A 470 -1.68 -29.57 13.05
C LEU A 470 -0.94 -28.23 12.96
N ASP A 471 0.23 -28.24 12.33
CA ASP A 471 1.02 -27.02 12.05
C ASP A 471 0.45 -26.27 10.83
N GLU A 472 -0.85 -25.93 10.90
CA GLU A 472 -1.66 -25.41 9.80
C GLU A 472 -1.93 -23.91 9.91
N LEU A 473 -2.18 -23.28 8.76
CA LEU A 473 -2.57 -21.87 8.73
C LEU A 473 -4.01 -21.69 9.21
N PRO A 474 -4.27 -20.70 10.07
CA PRO A 474 -5.62 -20.43 10.53
C PRO A 474 -6.50 -19.88 9.42
N GLN A 475 -7.69 -20.45 9.27
CA GLN A 475 -8.69 -20.02 8.29
C GLN A 475 -9.61 -18.96 8.89
N LEU A 476 -9.72 -17.82 8.19
CA LEU A 476 -10.62 -16.73 8.56
C LEU A 476 -12.10 -17.13 8.44
N VAL A 477 -12.94 -16.69 9.37
CA VAL A 477 -14.39 -16.82 9.25
C VAL A 477 -15.00 -15.60 8.54
N THR A 478 -16.07 -15.83 7.79
CA THR A 478 -16.85 -14.77 7.14
C THR A 478 -18.12 -14.48 7.93
N SER A 479 -18.69 -13.29 7.75
CA SER A 479 -19.98 -12.94 8.35
C SER A 479 -21.11 -13.62 7.61
N GLY A 480 -22.12 -14.15 8.31
CA GLY A 480 -23.34 -14.66 7.68
C GLY A 480 -24.35 -15.22 8.69
N ASP A 481 -25.55 -15.56 8.21
CA ASP A 481 -26.63 -16.14 9.01
C ASP A 481 -26.27 -17.57 9.44
N VAL A 482 -25.97 -17.72 10.73
CA VAL A 482 -25.55 -18.97 11.35
C VAL A 482 -26.62 -19.53 12.27
N ILE A 483 -27.42 -18.68 12.92
CA ILE A 483 -28.48 -19.13 13.81
C ILE A 483 -29.77 -18.35 13.53
N ASP A 484 -30.78 -19.05 13.00
CA ASP A 484 -32.11 -18.53 12.67
C ASP A 484 -32.84 -17.79 13.82
N ARG A 485 -32.44 -18.01 15.09
CA ARG A 485 -33.03 -17.36 16.28
C ARG A 485 -32.35 -16.05 16.65
N LEU A 486 -31.24 -15.69 16.01
CA LEU A 486 -30.57 -14.42 16.20
C LEU A 486 -31.04 -13.43 15.12
N PRO A 487 -31.20 -12.14 15.46
CA PRO A 487 -31.81 -11.17 14.55
C PRO A 487 -30.84 -10.56 13.53
N ASP A 488 -29.52 -10.77 13.70
CA ASP A 488 -28.46 -10.13 12.92
C ASP A 488 -27.43 -11.17 12.45
N ASP A 489 -26.92 -10.97 11.24
CA ASP A 489 -25.98 -11.88 10.53
C ASP A 489 -24.56 -11.27 10.45
N ASP A 490 -24.18 -10.49 11.49
CA ASP A 490 -22.94 -9.72 11.53
C ASP A 490 -21.98 -10.23 12.63
N ILE A 491 -20.68 -10.05 12.43
CA ILE A 491 -19.64 -10.20 13.48
C ILE A 491 -19.18 -8.85 14.04
N SER A 492 -19.88 -7.77 13.67
CA SER A 492 -19.61 -6.40 14.10
C SER A 492 -20.53 -5.97 15.24
N VAL A 493 -19.95 -5.30 16.23
CA VAL A 493 -20.68 -4.77 17.40
C VAL A 493 -20.54 -3.26 17.44
N ARG A 494 -21.67 -2.57 17.61
CA ARG A 494 -21.77 -1.14 17.83
C ARG A 494 -22.00 -0.86 19.31
N VAL A 495 -21.48 0.28 19.75
CA VAL A 495 -21.76 0.81 21.09
C VAL A 495 -22.86 1.84 21.02
N SER A 496 -23.74 1.86 22.01
CA SER A 496 -24.83 2.84 22.11
C SER A 496 -24.31 4.27 21.96
N LEU A 497 -25.04 5.08 21.20
CA LEU A 497 -24.75 6.50 20.98
C LEU A 497 -25.26 7.40 22.12
N GLU A 498 -26.08 6.87 23.04
CA GLU A 498 -26.65 7.63 24.16
C GLU A 498 -25.59 8.02 25.20
N GLU A 499 -24.55 7.19 25.36
CA GLU A 499 -23.47 7.47 26.31
C GLU A 499 -22.57 8.62 25.82
N PRO A 500 -22.14 9.55 26.69
CA PRO A 500 -21.23 10.62 26.30
C PRO A 500 -19.84 10.08 25.94
N ILE A 501 -19.15 10.72 24.99
CA ILE A 501 -17.78 10.36 24.55
C ILE A 501 -16.80 10.30 25.74
N VAL A 502 -17.01 11.17 26.72
CA VAL A 502 -16.27 11.19 27.98
C VAL A 502 -17.28 10.95 29.11
N THR A 503 -17.12 9.81 29.80
CA THR A 503 -17.97 9.46 30.94
C THR A 503 -17.75 10.41 32.11
N PRO A 504 -18.63 10.43 33.12
CA PRO A 504 -18.34 11.12 34.37
C PRO A 504 -16.98 10.67 34.94
N VAL A 505 -16.19 11.65 35.39
CA VAL A 505 -14.88 11.40 36.00
C VAL A 505 -15.11 11.01 37.46
N ALA A 506 -14.55 9.87 37.87
CA ALA A 506 -14.56 9.42 39.26
C ALA A 506 -13.25 9.81 39.92
N ILE A 507 -13.34 10.34 41.14
CA ILE A 507 -12.18 10.77 41.91
C ILE A 507 -12.25 10.10 43.27
N SER A 508 -11.23 9.33 43.61
CA SER A 508 -11.18 8.60 44.87
C SER A 508 -9.73 8.39 45.30
N PRO A 509 -9.39 8.60 46.59
CA PRO A 509 -10.22 9.25 47.62
C PRO A 509 -10.45 10.76 47.36
N ASN A 510 -11.60 11.29 47.78
CA ASN A 510 -11.91 12.72 47.72
C ASN A 510 -12.83 13.11 48.91
N PRO A 511 -12.29 13.74 49.97
CA PRO A 511 -10.95 14.29 50.09
C PRO A 511 -9.83 13.23 50.22
N PHE A 512 -8.59 13.62 49.92
CA PHE A 512 -7.37 12.84 50.14
C PHE A 512 -6.36 13.58 51.03
N THR A 513 -5.42 12.85 51.64
CA THR A 513 -4.48 13.29 52.68
C THR A 513 -3.02 13.09 52.28
N PRO A 514 -2.41 14.01 51.50
CA PRO A 514 -1.02 13.90 51.07
C PRO A 514 -0.01 14.30 52.15
N ASP A 515 -0.08 13.69 53.34
CA ASP A 515 0.77 13.98 54.50
C ASP A 515 2.00 13.05 54.64
N GLY A 516 2.07 12.02 53.81
CA GLY A 516 3.16 11.06 53.72
C GLY A 516 3.07 9.91 54.74
N ASP A 517 1.90 9.67 55.33
CA ASP A 517 1.67 8.56 56.26
C ASP A 517 1.41 7.19 55.58
N GLY A 518 1.31 7.18 54.24
CA GLY A 518 1.02 6.02 53.41
C GLY A 518 -0.46 5.76 53.16
N VAL A 519 -1.37 6.61 53.67
CA VAL A 519 -2.82 6.44 53.62
C VAL A 519 -3.47 7.61 52.90
N ASN A 520 -4.14 7.32 51.77
CA ASN A 520 -4.80 8.34 50.95
C ASN A 520 -3.87 9.50 50.52
N ASP A 521 -2.57 9.24 50.39
CA ASP A 521 -1.57 10.23 49.97
C ASP A 521 -1.74 10.70 48.52
N VAL A 522 -2.45 9.92 47.71
CA VAL A 522 -2.76 10.20 46.32
C VAL A 522 -4.26 10.07 46.09
N THR A 523 -4.78 10.88 45.18
CA THR A 523 -6.11 10.66 44.59
C THR A 523 -5.97 10.11 43.19
N GLU A 524 -6.78 9.12 42.86
CA GLU A 524 -6.96 8.64 41.50
C GLU A 524 -8.06 9.43 40.81
N VAL A 525 -7.83 9.79 39.54
CA VAL A 525 -8.77 10.42 38.63
C VAL A 525 -9.04 9.42 37.51
N ALA A 526 -10.17 8.74 37.60
CA ALA A 526 -10.59 7.69 36.67
C ALA A 526 -11.63 8.23 35.67
N TYR A 527 -11.41 7.95 34.37
CA TYR A 527 -12.33 8.33 33.29
C TYR A 527 -12.31 7.31 32.15
N ASN A 528 -13.41 7.24 31.40
CA ASN A 528 -13.50 6.41 30.20
C ASN A 528 -13.67 7.29 28.97
N LEU A 529 -12.95 6.92 27.92
CA LEU A 529 -13.04 7.50 26.59
C LEU A 529 -13.74 6.50 25.67
N LEU A 530 -14.80 6.94 25.00
CA LEU A 530 -15.68 6.11 24.20
C LEU A 530 -15.71 6.61 22.76
N ARG A 531 -15.67 5.71 21.77
CA ARG A 531 -15.81 6.02 20.33
C ARG A 531 -14.79 7.05 19.81
N LEU A 532 -13.54 6.95 20.27
CA LEU A 532 -12.42 7.79 19.83
C LEU A 532 -11.29 6.95 19.23
N GLU A 533 -10.74 7.43 18.12
CA GLU A 533 -9.41 7.08 17.65
C GLU A 533 -8.39 8.01 18.35
N GLY A 534 -7.18 7.51 18.62
CA GLY A 534 -6.21 8.17 19.50
C GLY A 534 -6.12 9.68 19.32
N CYS A 535 -6.48 10.46 20.34
CA CYS A 535 -6.69 11.91 20.28
C CYS A 535 -5.99 12.65 21.43
N PRO A 536 -5.68 13.96 21.30
CA PRO A 536 -5.06 14.72 22.38
C PRO A 536 -5.95 14.81 23.63
N VAL A 537 -5.39 14.43 24.78
CA VAL A 537 -6.02 14.50 26.10
C VAL A 537 -5.10 15.23 27.07
N SER A 538 -5.68 16.13 27.88
CA SER A 538 -4.99 16.74 29.03
C SER A 538 -5.84 16.66 30.30
N LEU A 539 -5.17 16.37 31.42
CA LEU A 539 -5.74 16.45 32.77
C LEU A 539 -4.95 17.50 33.56
N GLU A 540 -5.63 18.56 33.96
CA GLU A 540 -5.06 19.73 34.61
C GLU A 540 -5.77 19.96 35.95
N ILE A 541 -5.02 20.38 36.97
CA ILE A 541 -5.54 20.80 38.28
C ILE A 541 -5.37 22.31 38.41
N TYR A 542 -6.42 23.00 38.85
CA TYR A 542 -6.49 24.44 39.01
C TYR A 542 -6.86 24.81 40.44
N HIS A 543 -6.33 25.94 40.90
CA HIS A 543 -6.84 26.61 42.09
C HIS A 543 -8.19 27.28 41.75
N PRO A 544 -9.12 27.49 42.71
CA PRO A 544 -10.39 28.16 42.45
C PRO A 544 -10.29 29.58 41.88
N SER A 545 -9.12 30.23 42.00
CA SER A 545 -8.82 31.53 41.36
C SER A 545 -8.57 31.43 39.84
N GLY A 546 -8.48 30.22 39.28
CA GLY A 546 -8.19 29.97 37.87
C GLY A 546 -6.71 29.79 37.53
N SER A 547 -5.80 29.85 38.51
CA SER A 547 -4.38 29.55 38.27
C SER A 547 -4.14 28.05 38.15
N LEU A 548 -3.39 27.64 37.13
CA LEU A 548 -2.95 26.25 36.97
C LEU A 548 -2.02 25.86 38.13
N VAL A 549 -2.30 24.72 38.75
CA VAL A 549 -1.53 24.14 39.84
C VAL A 549 -0.61 23.05 39.32
N ARG A 550 -1.14 22.16 38.46
CA ARG A 550 -0.39 21.05 37.86
C ARG A 550 -0.99 20.57 36.55
N GLU A 551 -0.14 20.23 35.58
CA GLU A 551 -0.52 19.38 34.44
C GLU A 551 -0.26 17.91 34.82
N VAL A 552 -1.31 17.20 35.25
CA VAL A 552 -1.21 15.79 35.70
C VAL A 552 -0.95 14.86 34.52
N TYR A 553 -1.52 15.16 33.36
CA TYR A 553 -1.32 14.36 32.16
C TYR A 553 -1.48 15.20 30.89
N LYS A 554 -0.64 14.91 29.89
CA LYS A 554 -0.77 15.41 28.52
C LYS A 554 -0.29 14.33 27.55
N GLY A 555 -1.15 13.91 26.63
CA GLY A 555 -0.78 12.87 25.68
C GLY A 555 -1.86 12.59 24.66
N ARG A 556 -1.74 11.44 23.98
CA ARG A 556 -2.76 10.94 23.06
C ARG A 556 -3.38 9.67 23.64
N GLU A 557 -4.70 9.64 23.73
CA GLU A 557 -5.47 8.51 24.26
C GLU A 557 -6.63 8.19 23.31
N GLY A 558 -6.88 6.90 23.10
CA GLY A 558 -7.99 6.40 22.28
C GLY A 558 -9.17 5.99 23.15
N SER A 559 -10.05 5.15 22.60
CA SER A 559 -11.09 4.52 23.41
C SER A 559 -10.45 3.60 24.45
N GLY A 560 -10.81 3.77 25.73
CA GLY A 560 -10.14 3.09 26.82
C GLY A 560 -10.62 3.53 28.20
N ARG A 561 -10.16 2.82 29.22
CA ARG A 561 -10.28 3.20 30.63
C ARG A 561 -8.94 3.75 31.10
N TYR A 562 -8.96 4.91 31.72
CA TYR A 562 -7.75 5.61 32.14
C TYR A 562 -7.86 6.01 33.61
N THR A 563 -6.76 5.82 34.32
CA THR A 563 -6.57 6.29 35.68
C THR A 563 -5.30 7.14 35.71
N LYS A 564 -5.40 8.34 36.29
CA LYS A 564 -4.26 9.23 36.54
C LYS A 564 -4.21 9.57 38.02
N GLU A 565 -3.02 9.70 38.58
CA GLU A 565 -2.84 9.99 40.00
C GLU A 565 -2.40 11.43 40.21
N TRP A 566 -2.90 12.04 41.28
CA TRP A 566 -2.37 13.30 41.79
C TRP A 566 -2.04 13.16 43.28
N ASP A 567 -0.83 13.56 43.63
CA ASP A 567 -0.21 13.47 44.96
C ASP A 567 -0.33 14.78 45.78
N GLY A 568 -1.18 15.71 45.33
CA GLY A 568 -1.36 17.00 46.01
C GLY A 568 -0.20 17.98 45.81
N ARG A 569 0.71 17.76 44.86
CA ARG A 569 1.83 18.68 44.59
C ARG A 569 1.63 19.51 43.34
N ASP A 570 2.19 20.71 43.33
CA ASP A 570 2.29 21.59 42.16
C ASP A 570 3.41 21.15 41.19
N ASP A 571 3.55 21.84 40.05
CA ASP A 571 4.61 21.56 39.06
C ASP A 571 6.04 21.79 39.60
N ALA A 572 6.19 22.51 40.72
CA ALA A 572 7.48 22.69 41.41
C ALA A 572 7.73 21.61 42.48
N GLY A 573 6.85 20.59 42.57
CA GLY A 573 6.93 19.50 43.54
C GLY A 573 6.55 19.88 44.97
N ARG A 574 5.99 21.07 45.18
CA ARG A 574 5.59 21.55 46.52
C ARG A 574 4.17 21.13 46.82
N LEU A 575 3.92 20.76 48.07
CA LEU A 575 2.58 20.41 48.54
C LEU A 575 1.67 21.64 48.49
N VAL A 576 0.47 21.47 47.95
CA VAL A 576 -0.52 22.54 47.88
C VAL A 576 -1.24 22.68 49.23
N PRO A 577 -1.66 23.90 49.64
CA PRO A 577 -2.41 24.09 50.88
C PRO A 577 -3.72 23.28 50.92
N PRO A 578 -4.25 22.92 52.11
CA PRO A 578 -5.56 22.28 52.21
C PRO A 578 -6.64 23.17 51.58
N GLY A 579 -7.56 22.55 50.84
CA GLY A 579 -8.60 23.28 50.13
C GLY A 579 -9.23 22.51 48.98
N VAL A 580 -10.16 23.18 48.30
CA VAL A 580 -10.83 22.67 47.11
C VAL A 580 -10.07 23.11 45.88
N TYR A 581 -9.74 22.18 45.01
CA TYR A 581 -9.12 22.37 43.71
C TYR A 581 -10.07 21.92 42.61
N ILE A 582 -9.90 22.46 41.40
CA ILE A 582 -10.73 22.13 40.25
C ILE A 582 -9.90 21.26 39.29
N TYR A 583 -10.35 20.05 39.00
CA TYR A 583 -9.77 19.30 37.89
C TYR A 583 -10.45 19.71 36.58
N LYS A 584 -9.70 19.64 35.48
CA LYS A 584 -10.18 19.86 34.12
C LYS A 584 -9.58 18.80 33.21
N LEU A 585 -10.44 17.89 32.75
CA LEU A 585 -10.15 16.92 31.71
C LEU A 585 -10.59 17.49 30.36
N SER A 586 -9.64 17.68 29.45
CA SER A 586 -9.90 18.16 28.08
C SER A 586 -9.59 17.06 27.08
N VAL A 587 -10.53 16.76 26.19
CA VAL A 587 -10.41 15.74 25.14
C VAL A 587 -10.70 16.39 23.78
N GLN A 588 -9.76 16.33 22.85
CA GLN A 588 -9.89 16.87 21.50
C GLN A 588 -10.40 15.80 20.54
N ALA A 589 -11.72 15.59 20.51
CA ALA A 589 -12.34 14.63 19.60
C ALA A 589 -12.56 15.24 18.19
N ASP A 590 -12.77 14.40 17.18
CA ASP A 590 -13.03 14.83 15.79
C ASP A 590 -14.24 15.76 15.66
N ARG A 591 -15.25 15.56 16.52
CA ARG A 591 -16.47 16.39 16.56
C ARG A 591 -16.32 17.66 17.40
N GLY A 592 -15.14 17.91 17.95
CA GLY A 592 -14.81 19.09 18.76
C GLY A 592 -14.28 18.76 20.15
N LYS A 593 -13.91 19.81 20.88
CA LYS A 593 -13.34 19.71 22.23
C LYS A 593 -14.43 19.37 23.26
N VAL A 594 -14.25 18.28 23.99
CA VAL A 594 -15.06 17.91 25.16
C VAL A 594 -14.28 18.26 26.43
N VAL A 595 -14.94 18.92 27.38
CA VAL A 595 -14.35 19.27 28.68
C VAL A 595 -15.20 18.72 29.82
N ARG A 596 -14.56 18.07 30.78
CA ARG A 596 -15.14 17.70 32.07
C ARG A 596 -14.37 18.38 33.19
N SER A 597 -15.08 18.87 34.18
CA SER A 597 -14.49 19.49 35.35
C SER A 597 -15.31 19.17 36.59
N GLY A 598 -14.66 19.24 37.73
CA GLY A 598 -15.25 19.05 39.05
C GLY A 598 -14.19 19.33 40.11
N THR A 599 -14.40 18.86 41.32
CA THR A 599 -13.56 19.23 42.46
C THR A 599 -12.73 18.07 42.99
N VAL A 600 -11.48 18.34 43.36
CA VAL A 600 -10.64 17.50 44.23
C VAL A 600 -10.43 18.27 45.53
N THR A 601 -10.55 17.60 46.67
CA THR A 601 -10.35 18.22 47.99
C THR A 601 -9.09 17.66 48.63
N VAL A 602 -8.19 18.54 49.03
CA VAL A 602 -6.97 18.23 49.80
C VAL A 602 -7.22 18.59 51.25
N ILE A 603 -6.96 17.65 52.16
CA ILE A 603 -6.96 17.89 53.62
C ILE A 603 -5.70 17.25 54.21
N TYR A 604 -5.12 17.79 55.28
CA TYR A 604 -4.05 17.14 56.06
C TYR A 604 -3.85 17.90 57.37
#